data_AF-A0A382KHH6-F1
#
_entry.id   AF-A0A382KHH6-F1
#
_cell.length_a   1.000
_cell.length_b   1.000
_cell.length_c   1.000
_cell.angle_alpha   90.00
_cell.angle_beta   90.00
_cell.angle_gamma   90.00
#
_symmetry.space_group_name_H-M   'P 1'
#
loop_
_entity.id
_entity.type
_entity.pdbx_description
1 polymer ?
#
loop_
_entity_poly.entity_id
_entity_poly.type
_entity_poly.pdbx_seq_one_letter_code
_entity_poly.pdbx_strand_id
1 'polypeptide(L)' 'VLKIGMVFHTHSWLMWSGKGDYFYSNTVILTENGAEVLTNRTPTTLTVT' A
#
# COMPACT_ATOMS: atom_id res chain seq x y z
N VAL A 1 8.83 -1.54 -17.34
CA VAL A 1 7.98 -2.74 -17.21
C VAL A 1 8.34 -3.45 -15.90
N LEU A 2 7.36 -3.82 -15.09
CA LEU A 2 7.58 -4.55 -13.83
C LEU A 2 7.98 -6.01 -14.12
N LYS A 3 8.79 -6.63 -13.26
CA LYS A 3 9.29 -8.00 -13.42
C LYS A 3 9.00 -8.84 -12.17
N ILE A 4 8.71 -10.12 -12.37
CA ILE A 4 8.57 -11.09 -11.27
C ILE A 4 9.82 -11.03 -10.37
N GLY A 5 9.60 -11.08 -9.06
CA GLY A 5 10.63 -10.95 -8.03
C GLY A 5 10.93 -9.52 -7.60
N MET A 6 10.39 -8.50 -8.28
CA MET A 6 10.50 -7.11 -7.81
C MET A 6 9.71 -6.91 -6.52
N VAL A 7 10.30 -6.15 -5.59
CA VAL A 7 9.66 -5.70 -4.35
C VAL A 7 9.52 -4.19 -4.39
N PHE A 8 8.31 -3.68 -4.15
CA PHE A 8 8.03 -2.24 -4.20
C PHE A 8 6.82 -1.88 -3.34
N HIS A 9 6.59 -0.58 -3.14
CA HIS A 9 5.39 -0.09 -2.47
C HIS A 9 4.25 0.13 -3.46
N THR A 10 3.08 -0.42 -3.15
CA THR A 10 1.82 0.08 -3.69
C THR A 10 1.30 1.15 -2.75
N HIS A 11 1.02 2.34 -3.29
CA HIS A 11 0.70 3.51 -2.49
C HIS A 11 -0.49 4.24 -3.09
N SER A 12 -1.48 4.51 -2.24
CA SER A 12 -2.63 5.35 -2.56
C SER A 12 -2.66 6.52 -1.59
N TRP A 13 -2.85 7.72 -2.13
CA TRP A 13 -2.81 8.95 -1.35
C TRP A 13 -3.96 9.88 -1.75
N LEU A 14 -4.70 10.35 -0.76
CA LEU A 14 -5.62 11.48 -0.88
C LEU A 14 -4.99 12.69 -0.20
N MET A 15 -4.67 13.71 -0.98
CA MET A 15 -4.05 14.96 -0.54
C MET A 15 -4.91 16.15 -0.89
N TRP A 16 -4.75 17.23 -0.14
CA TRP A 16 -5.31 18.56 -0.48
C TRP A 16 -6.83 18.56 -0.61
N SER A 17 -7.49 17.67 0.14
CA SER A 17 -8.96 17.57 0.17
C SER A 17 -9.61 18.69 1.01
N GLY A 18 -8.83 19.42 1.81
CA GLY A 18 -9.33 20.35 2.83
C GLY A 18 -10.01 19.67 4.03
N LYS A 19 -10.06 18.32 4.05
CA LYS A 19 -10.72 17.51 5.09
C LYS A 19 -9.77 16.59 5.85
N GLY A 20 -8.47 16.75 5.62
CA GLY A 20 -7.41 15.86 6.12
C GLY A 20 -6.80 15.03 5.00
N ASP A 21 -5.51 14.73 5.16
CA ASP A 21 -4.76 13.89 4.24
C ASP A 21 -4.81 12.44 4.72
N TYR A 22 -4.90 11.49 3.78
CA TYR A 22 -4.95 10.06 4.10
C TYR A 22 -4.10 9.29 3.10
N PHE A 23 -3.15 8.50 3.62
CA PHE A 23 -2.32 7.62 2.80
C PHE A 23 -2.43 6.18 3.26
N TYR A 24 -2.32 5.26 2.30
CA TYR A 24 -2.30 3.83 2.54
C TYR A 24 -1.19 3.19 1.69
N SER A 25 -0.34 2.38 2.32
CA SER A 25 0.86 1.82 1.68
C SER A 25 1.07 0.37 2.06
N ASN A 26 1.24 -0.50 1.05
CA ASN A 26 1.64 -1.88 1.23
C ASN A 26 2.95 -2.15 0.51
N THR A 27 3.87 -2.86 1.17
CA THR A 27 4.98 -3.50 0.46
C THR A 27 4.43 -4.73 -0.25
N VAL A 28 4.76 -4.90 -1.52
CA VAL A 28 4.37 -6.06 -2.32
C VAL A 28 5.57 -6.73 -2.97
N ILE A 29 5.47 -8.04 -3.20
CA ILE A 29 6.33 -8.79 -4.13
C ILE A 29 5.52 -9.13 -5.38
N LEU A 30 6.08 -8.90 -6.56
CA LEU A 30 5.43 -9.30 -7.82
C LEU A 30 5.73 -10.77 -8.11
N THR A 31 4.70 -11.59 -8.14
CA THR A 31 4.75 -13.03 -8.49
C THR A 31 4.07 -13.26 -9.85
N GLU A 32 4.06 -14.51 -10.30
CA GLU A 32 3.32 -14.92 -11.51
C GLU A 32 1.80 -14.70 -11.40
N ASN A 33 1.25 -14.63 -10.19
CA ASN A 33 -0.18 -14.48 -9.92
C ASN A 33 -0.59 -13.02 -9.64
N GLY A 34 0.37 -12.09 -9.63
CA GLY A 34 0.14 -10.67 -9.33
C GLY A 34 0.99 -10.16 -8.15
N ALA A 35 0.60 -9.04 -7.57
CA ALA A 35 1.30 -8.44 -6.45
C ALA A 35 0.80 -9.00 -5.10
N GLU A 36 1.64 -9.73 -4.39
CA GLU A 36 1.33 -10.28 -3.07
C GLU A 36 1.73 -9.30 -1.97
N VAL A 37 0.82 -9.03 -1.03
CA VAL A 37 1.03 -8.07 0.07
C VAL A 37 1.89 -8.68 1.17
N LEU A 38 2.97 -7.98 1.53
CA LEU A 38 3.88 -8.36 2.61
C LEU A 38 3.57 -7.62 3.92
N THR A 39 2.90 -6.47 3.88
CA THR A 39 2.48 -5.73 5.07
C THR A 39 1.37 -6.49 5.80
N ASN A 40 1.59 -6.87 7.07
CA ASN A 40 0.59 -7.65 7.83
C ASN A 40 0.38 -7.22 9.30
N ARG A 41 1.06 -6.17 9.79
CA ARG A 41 0.94 -5.71 11.20
C ARG A 41 0.27 -4.35 11.35
N THR A 42 0.13 -3.59 10.27
CA THR A 42 -0.47 -2.26 10.31
C THR A 42 -1.97 -2.38 10.05
N PRO A 43 -2.85 -1.78 10.88
CA PRO A 43 -4.27 -1.70 10.60
C PRO A 43 -4.53 -1.03 9.25
N THR A 44 -5.50 -1.55 8.51
CA THR A 44 -5.91 -0.99 7.21
C THR A 44 -7.00 0.07 7.34
N THR A 45 -7.57 0.20 8.53
CA THR A 45 -8.61 1.18 8.87
C THR A 45 -8.05 2.24 9.81
N LEU A 46 -8.69 3.40 9.83
CA LEU A 46 -8.36 4.46 10.78
C LEU A 46 -8.61 3.99 12.22
N THR A 47 -7.60 4.11 13.08
CA THR A 47 -7.73 3.90 14.53
C THR A 47 -7.83 5.26 15.22
N VAL A 48 -8.88 5.47 16.01
CA VAL A 48 -9.06 6.68 16.83
C VAL A 48 -8.94 6.27 18.29
N THR A 49 -8.02 6.90 19.03
CA THR A 49 -7.74 6.66 20.46
C THR A 49 -8.15 7.84 21.32
#